data_AF-A0A382MN82-F1
#
_entry.id   AF-A0A382MN82-F1
#
_cell.length_a   1.000
_cell.length_b   1.000
_cell.length_c   1.000
_cell.angle_alpha   90.00
_cell.angle_beta   90.00
_cell.angle_gamma   90.00
#
_symmetry.space_group_name_H-M   'P 1'
#
loop_
_entity.id
_entity.type
_entity.pdbx_description
1 polymer ?
#
loop_
_entity_poly.entity_id
_entity_poly.type
_entity_poly.pdbx_seq_one_letter_code
_entity_poly.pdbx_strand_id
1 'polypeptide(L)'
;MGRIVVHLHGVAKNTSHRASISDYSARLRGEGVRIIEHSDRTTAQDYLEGVLRSVGNDSVMLLQESGEMHDSEAFALAVGSWRLSREETHLVVGPADGFGDVGADRKSISLGPLTMQHELA
;
A
#
# COMPACT_ATOMS: atom_id res chain seq x y z
N MET A 1 8.43 15.94 8.06
CA MET A 1 8.73 15.16 6.84
C MET A 1 7.86 13.93 6.93
N GLY A 2 6.85 13.85 6.09
CA GLY A 2 5.85 12.79 6.09
C GLY A 2 6.51 11.45 5.81
N ARG A 3 6.12 10.43 6.58
CA ARG A 3 6.57 9.05 6.39
C ARG A 3 5.57 8.32 5.53
N ILE A 4 6.06 7.33 4.79
CA ILE A 4 5.21 6.47 3.99
C ILE A 4 5.16 5.11 4.69
N VAL A 5 3.97 4.63 4.99
CA VAL A 5 3.74 3.34 5.61
C VAL A 5 2.97 2.47 4.63
N VAL A 6 3.57 1.36 4.23
CA VAL A 6 2.96 0.37 3.35
C VAL A 6 2.42 -0.76 4.20
N HIS A 7 1.11 -1.00 4.12
CA HIS A 7 0.41 -2.08 4.80
C HIS A 7 0.15 -3.22 3.83
N LEU A 8 0.66 -4.42 4.17
CA LEU A 8 0.48 -5.62 3.38
C LEU A 8 -0.51 -6.56 4.08
N HIS A 9 -1.47 -7.10 3.33
CA HIS A 9 -2.31 -8.20 3.81
C HIS A 9 -1.53 -9.52 3.68
N GLY A 10 -1.04 -10.02 4.80
CA GLY A 10 -0.21 -11.22 4.83
C GLY A 10 1.27 -10.97 4.55
N VAL A 11 2.01 -12.07 4.63
CA VAL A 11 3.43 -12.15 4.24
C VAL A 11 3.51 -12.92 2.94
N ALA A 12 4.36 -12.48 2.01
CA ALA A 12 4.61 -13.22 0.78
C ALA A 12 5.01 -14.67 1.09
N LYS A 13 4.24 -15.62 0.55
CA LYS A 13 4.43 -17.07 0.74
C LYS A 13 5.64 -17.58 -0.02
N ASN A 14 5.94 -16.98 -1.18
CA ASN A 14 7.13 -17.29 -1.96
C ASN A 14 8.39 -16.64 -1.36
N THR A 15 9.41 -17.45 -1.09
CA THR A 15 10.70 -17.00 -0.52
C THR A 15 11.40 -15.95 -1.39
N SER A 16 11.32 -16.07 -2.72
CA SER A 16 11.95 -15.11 -3.64
C SER A 16 11.26 -13.75 -3.59
N HIS A 17 9.93 -13.71 -3.52
CA HIS A 17 9.17 -12.46 -3.36
C HIS A 17 9.49 -11.79 -2.03
N ARG A 18 9.53 -12.57 -0.95
CA ARG A 18 9.89 -12.06 0.38
C ARG A 18 11.30 -11.47 0.42
N ALA A 19 12.26 -12.13 -0.24
CA ALA A 19 13.63 -11.63 -0.34
C ALA A 19 13.67 -10.28 -1.08
N SER A 20 12.97 -10.15 -2.21
CA SER A 20 12.88 -8.89 -2.96
C SER A 20 12.21 -7.79 -2.14
N ILE A 21 11.07 -8.06 -1.51
CA ILE A 21 10.37 -7.09 -0.66
C ILE A 21 11.29 -6.61 0.47
N SER A 22 11.98 -7.53 1.14
CA SER A 22 12.92 -7.19 2.22
C SER A 22 14.11 -6.37 1.73
N ASP A 23 14.65 -6.64 0.54
CA ASP A 23 15.76 -5.88 -0.03
C ASP A 23 15.34 -4.43 -0.33
N TYR A 24 14.19 -4.24 -0.99
CA TYR A 24 13.66 -2.90 -1.24
C TYR A 24 13.23 -2.19 0.04
N SER A 25 12.66 -2.89 1.03
CA SER A 25 12.34 -2.29 2.32
C SER A 25 13.59 -1.77 3.04
N ALA A 26 14.71 -2.50 2.97
CA ALA A 26 15.97 -2.09 3.60
C ALA A 26 16.52 -0.82 2.93
N ARG A 27 16.47 -0.74 1.60
CA ARG A 27 16.90 0.44 0.83
C ARG A 27 16.05 1.67 1.14
N LEU A 28 14.74 1.50 1.28
CA LEU A 28 13.80 2.60 1.48
C LEU A 28 13.66 3.03 2.95
N ARG A 29 14.20 2.26 3.91
CA ARG A 29 14.12 2.57 5.34
C ARG A 29 14.75 3.90 5.70
N GLY A 30 15.89 4.24 5.07
CA GLY A 30 16.57 5.53 5.25
C GLY A 30 15.78 6.71 4.67
N GLU A 31 14.86 6.43 3.75
CA GLU A 31 14.04 7.38 3.02
C GLU A 31 12.68 7.63 3.67
N GLY A 32 12.46 7.12 4.90
CA GLY A 32 11.22 7.32 5.64
C GLY A 32 10.06 6.42 5.20
N VAL A 33 10.35 5.33 4.49
CA VAL A 33 9.37 4.31 4.10
C VAL A 33 9.43 3.13 5.06
N ARG A 34 8.28 2.66 5.55
CA ARG A 34 8.16 1.49 6.41
C ARG A 34 7.13 0.52 5.84
N ILE A 35 7.40 -0.78 5.94
CA ILE A 35 6.43 -1.83 5.63
C ILE A 35 5.88 -2.42 6.93
N ILE A 36 4.57 -2.65 6.98
CA ILE A 36 3.85 -3.32 8.05
C ILE A 36 3.06 -4.47 7.45
N GLU A 37 3.42 -5.69 7.82
CA GLU A 37 2.72 -6.90 7.42
C GLU A 37 1.61 -7.20 8.44
N HIS A 38 0.41 -7.48 7.94
CA HIS A 38 -0.74 -7.87 8.75
C HIS A 38 -1.09 -9.35 8.56
N SER A 39 -1.99 -9.87 9.40
CA SER A 39 -2.47 -11.25 9.28
C SER A 39 -3.20 -11.48 7.95
N ASP A 40 -2.89 -12.59 7.28
CA ASP A 40 -3.58 -13.03 6.06
C ASP A 40 -4.93 -13.73 6.34
N ARG A 41 -5.29 -13.89 7.62
CA ARG A 41 -6.50 -14.62 8.06
C ARG A 41 -7.75 -13.74 8.21
N THR A 42 -7.66 -12.45 7.92
CA THR A 42 -8.77 -11.50 8.02
C THR A 42 -9.40 -11.28 6.66
N THR A 43 -10.70 -10.96 6.64
CA THR A 43 -11.38 -10.53 5.41
C THR A 43 -10.80 -9.18 4.94
N ALA A 44 -11.00 -8.85 3.65
CA ALA A 44 -10.58 -7.55 3.11
C ALA A 44 -11.19 -6.37 3.88
N GLN A 45 -12.44 -6.50 4.30
CA GLN A 45 -13.16 -5.50 5.10
C GLN A 45 -12.54 -5.37 6.49
N ASP A 46 -12.38 -6.48 7.23
CA ASP A 46 -11.82 -6.45 8.59
C ASP A 46 -10.39 -5.90 8.60
N TYR A 47 -9.62 -6.25 7.57
CA TYR A 47 -8.27 -5.76 7.36
C TYR A 47 -8.26 -4.24 7.18
N LEU A 48 -9.05 -3.74 6.23
CA LEU A 48 -9.11 -2.31 5.93
C LEU A 48 -9.64 -1.51 7.13
N GLU A 49 -10.69 -2.00 7.80
CA GLU A 49 -11.19 -1.38 9.03
C GLU A 49 -10.11 -1.35 10.14
N GLY A 50 -9.34 -2.43 10.29
CA GLY A 50 -8.23 -2.50 11.24
C GLY A 50 -7.16 -1.45 10.97
N VAL A 51 -6.78 -1.27 9.70
CA VAL A 51 -5.83 -0.22 9.29
C VAL A 51 -6.42 1.16 9.60
N LEU A 52 -7.65 1.44 9.15
CA LEU A 52 -8.31 2.75 9.33
C LEU A 52 -8.44 3.14 10.80
N ARG A 53 -8.77 2.20 11.69
CA ARG A 53 -8.84 2.44 13.13
C ARG A 53 -7.49 2.84 13.73
N SER A 54 -6.38 2.37 13.14
CA SER A 54 -5.04 2.66 13.63
C SER A 54 -4.47 3.99 13.15
N VAL A 55 -4.84 4.45 11.95
CA VAL A 55 -4.14 5.57 11.29
C VAL A 55 -5.04 6.76 10.92
N GLY A 56 -6.37 6.62 11.05
CA GLY A 56 -7.31 7.65 10.61
C GLY A 56 -7.63 7.56 9.12
N ASN A 57 -8.73 8.19 8.70
CA ASN A 57 -9.29 8.00 7.36
C ASN A 57 -8.60 8.82 6.26
N ASP A 58 -8.11 10.02 6.60
CA ASP A 58 -7.71 11.04 5.62
C ASP A 58 -6.32 10.81 5.00
N SER A 59 -5.54 9.91 5.59
CA SER A 59 -4.16 9.60 5.22
C SER A 59 -4.00 8.24 4.49
N VAL A 60 -5.10 7.52 4.26
CA VAL A 60 -5.10 6.18 3.65
C VAL A 60 -5.30 6.24 2.15
N MET A 61 -4.44 5.52 1.44
CA MET A 61 -4.46 5.36 -0.01
C MET A 61 -4.45 3.88 -0.35
N LEU A 62 -5.41 3.42 -1.15
CA LEU A 62 -5.52 2.02 -1.52
C LEU A 62 -4.75 1.72 -2.81
N LEU A 63 -4.13 0.55 -2.87
CA LEU A 63 -3.61 0.02 -4.13
C LEU A 63 -4.69 -0.82 -4.79
N GLN A 64 -5.27 -0.32 -5.89
CA GLN A 64 -6.38 -0.95 -6.59
C GLN A 64 -6.30 -0.71 -8.09
N GLU A 65 -6.73 -1.69 -8.88
CA GLU A 65 -6.74 -1.62 -10.34
C GLU A 65 -7.58 -0.45 -10.87
N SER A 66 -8.70 -0.14 -10.20
CA SER A 66 -9.60 0.96 -10.52
C SER A 66 -9.11 2.35 -10.07
N GLY A 67 -7.93 2.42 -9.46
CA GLY A 67 -7.34 3.67 -8.97
C GLY A 67 -6.75 4.53 -10.07
N GLU A 68 -6.23 5.69 -9.67
CA GLU A 68 -5.55 6.60 -10.58
C GLU A 68 -4.25 5.96 -11.08
N MET A 69 -4.09 5.88 -12.41
CA MET A 69 -2.89 5.33 -13.02
C MET A 69 -1.82 6.42 -13.11
N HIS A 70 -0.68 6.15 -12.51
CA HIS A 70 0.48 7.05 -12.58
C HIS A 70 1.58 6.42 -13.42
N ASP A 71 2.19 7.22 -14.30
CA ASP A 71 3.52 6.88 -14.79
C ASP A 71 4.57 7.11 -13.68
N SER A 72 5.81 6.73 -13.95
CA SER A 72 6.88 6.84 -12.95
C SER A 72 7.19 8.28 -12.53
N GLU A 73 6.99 9.26 -13.41
CA GLU A 73 7.23 10.67 -13.09
C GLU A 73 6.12 11.23 -12.20
N ALA A 74 4.86 10.96 -12.55
CA ALA A 74 3.70 11.32 -11.75
C ALA A 74 3.75 10.67 -10.36
N PHE A 75 4.13 9.40 -10.28
CA PHE A 75 4.30 8.70 -9.01
C PHE A 75 5.44 9.30 -8.16
N ALA A 76 6.58 9.66 -8.78
CA ALA A 76 7.67 10.31 -8.07
C ALA A 76 7.27 11.67 -7.50
N LEU A 77 6.48 12.45 -8.24
CA LEU A 77 5.91 13.72 -7.76
C LEU A 77 4.94 13.50 -6.59
N ALA A 78 4.06 12.48 -6.69
CA ALA A 78 3.15 12.12 -5.62
C ALA A 78 3.90 11.73 -4.34
N VAL A 79 4.89 10.83 -4.44
CA VAL A 79 5.78 10.43 -3.33
C VAL A 79 6.51 11.63 -2.74
N GLY A 80 7.01 12.53 -3.59
CA GLY A 80 7.62 13.78 -3.15
C GLY A 80 6.66 14.65 -2.33
N SER A 81 5.40 14.77 -2.77
CA SER A 81 4.37 15.53 -2.05
C SER A 81 4.04 14.90 -0.68
N TRP A 82 3.95 13.56 -0.60
CA TRP A 82 3.70 12.84 0.65
C TRP A 82 4.83 13.05 1.66
N ARG A 83 6.08 13.06 1.20
CA ARG A 83 7.24 13.32 2.06
C ARG A 83 7.29 14.75 2.60
N LEU A 84 6.76 15.71 1.84
CA LEU A 84 6.65 17.10 2.27
C LEU A 84 5.45 17.35 3.19
N SER A 85 4.48 16.43 3.21
CA SER A 85 3.33 16.50 4.10
C SER A 85 3.73 16.48 5.58
N ARG A 86 2.85 17.02 6.42
CA ARG A 86 2.95 16.90 7.89
C ARG A 86 2.43 15.56 8.39
N GLU A 87 1.54 14.93 7.62
CA GLU A 87 0.91 13.67 7.96
C GLU A 87 1.65 12.50 7.32
N GLU A 88 1.55 11.32 7.94
CA GLU A 88 2.02 10.08 7.34
C GLU A 88 1.07 9.68 6.20
N THR A 89 1.58 9.04 5.15
CA THR A 89 0.76 8.47 4.07
C THR A 89 0.75 6.96 4.21
N HIS A 90 -0.44 6.38 4.29
CA HIS A 90 -0.64 4.95 4.48
C HIS A 90 -1.10 4.32 3.18
N LEU A 91 -0.18 3.67 2.47
CA LEU A 91 -0.51 2.83 1.32
C LEU A 91 -0.97 1.47 1.80
N VAL A 92 -2.10 0.99 1.31
CA VAL A 92 -2.68 -0.29 1.71
C VAL A 92 -2.82 -1.19 0.51
N VAL A 93 -2.07 -2.30 0.53
CA VAL A 93 -2.16 -3.38 -0.45
C VAL A 93 -3.19 -4.39 0.05
N GLY A 94 -4.18 -4.66 -0.79
CA GLY A 94 -5.29 -5.55 -0.47
C GLY A 94 -4.94 -7.03 -0.63
N PRO A 95 -5.83 -7.92 -0.18
CA PRO A 95 -5.74 -9.35 -0.45
C PRO A 95 -5.91 -9.65 -1.95
N ALA A 96 -5.71 -10.91 -2.35
CA ALA A 96 -5.92 -11.37 -3.73
C ALA A 96 -7.31 -11.03 -4.29
N ASP A 97 -8.34 -11.00 -3.45
CA ASP A 97 -9.72 -10.70 -3.84
C ASP A 97 -10.02 -9.18 -3.92
N GLY A 98 -9.05 -8.33 -3.58
CA GLY A 98 -9.19 -6.87 -3.54
C GLY A 98 -10.05 -6.36 -2.38
N PHE A 99 -10.43 -5.08 -2.43
CA PHE A 99 -11.27 -4.43 -1.40
C PHE A 99 -12.75 -4.34 -1.76
N GLY A 100 -13.14 -4.71 -3.00
CA GLY A 100 -14.52 -4.58 -3.48
C GLY A 100 -15.12 -3.18 -3.25
N ASP A 101 -16.41 -3.13 -2.93
CA ASP A 101 -17.15 -1.90 -2.67
C ASP A 101 -16.64 -1.11 -1.45
N VAL A 102 -15.97 -1.78 -0.50
CA VAL A 102 -15.42 -1.15 0.70
C VAL A 102 -14.27 -0.16 0.36
N GLY A 103 -13.64 -0.35 -0.80
CA GLY A 103 -12.60 0.52 -1.34
C GLY A 103 -13.07 1.61 -2.28
N ALA A 104 -14.32 1.57 -2.77
CA ALA A 104 -14.76 2.36 -3.93
C ALA A 104 -14.71 3.90 -3.71
N ASP A 105 -15.06 4.37 -2.51
CA ASP A 105 -15.11 5.81 -2.20
C ASP A 105 -13.75 6.36 -1.69
N ARG A 106 -12.66 5.62 -1.85
CA ARG A 106 -11.36 5.94 -1.26
C ARG A 106 -10.35 6.34 -2.32
N LYS A 107 -9.39 7.19 -1.91
CA LYS A 107 -8.23 7.51 -2.74
C LYS A 107 -7.48 6.22 -3.06
N SER A 108 -7.25 5.97 -4.34
CA SER A 108 -6.58 4.76 -4.79
C SER A 108 -5.63 5.04 -5.94
N ILE A 109 -4.55 4.27 -6.00
CA ILE A 109 -3.56 4.27 -7.09
C ILE A 109 -3.58 2.90 -7.76
N SER A 110 -3.43 2.91 -9.08
CA SER A 110 -3.26 1.73 -9.91
C SER A 110 -1.82 1.59 -10.39
N LEU A 111 -1.25 0.38 -10.30
CA LEU A 111 0.07 0.05 -10.86
C LEU A 111 0.04 -0.21 -12.37
N GLY A 112 -1.15 -0.24 -12.97
CA GLY A 112 -1.32 -0.49 -14.39
C GLY A 112 -2.62 -1.24 -14.70
N PRO A 113 -2.89 -1.52 -15.99
CA PRO A 113 -4.12 -2.17 -16.44
C PRO A 113 -4.14 -3.68 -16.17
N LEU A 114 -3.09 -4.24 -15.57
CA LEU A 114 -2.94 -5.67 -15.35
C LEU A 114 -3.27 -6.03 -13.90
N THR A 115 -4.02 -7.12 -13.72
CA THR A 115 -4.17 -7.77 -12.42
C THR A 115 -2.85 -8.39 -12.01
N MET A 116 -2.25 -7.84 -10.96
CA MET A 116 -1.04 -8.36 -10.35
C MET A 116 -1.39 -9.30 -9.19
N GLN A 117 -0.59 -10.34 -8.98
CA GLN A 117 -0.66 -11.10 -7.74
C GLN A 117 -0.33 -10.15 -6.58
N HIS A 118 -1.07 -10.18 -5.48
CA HIS A 118 -0.88 -9.28 -4.34
C HIS A 118 0.54 -9.34 -3.73
N GLU A 119 1.31 -10.41 -3.97
CA GLU A 119 2.72 -10.51 -3.55
C GLU A 119 3.70 -9.76 -4.48
N LEU A 120 3.26 -9.39 -5.68
CA LEU A 120 4.03 -8.68 -6.71
C LEU A 120 3.63 -7.20 -6.85
N ALA A 121 2.49 -6.82 -6.29
CA ALA A 121 1.98 -5.45 -6.22
C ALA A 121 2.64 -4.69 -5.06
#